data_AF-A0A164SRB1-F1
#
_entry.id   AF-A0A164SRB1-F1
#
_cell.length_a   1.000
_cell.length_b   1.000
_cell.length_c   1.000
_cell.angle_alpha   90.00
_cell.angle_beta   90.00
_cell.angle_gamma   90.00
#
_symmetry.space_group_name_H-M   'P 1'
#
loop_
_entity.id
_entity.type
_entity.pdbx_description
1 polymer ?
#
loop_
_entity_poly.entity_id
_entity_poly.type
_entity_poly.pdbx_seq_one_letter_code
_entity_poly.pdbx_strand_id
1 'polypeptide(L)'
;DLNAELAKPMIEEIARSWASLFESNPYQALHTAALDKLDEILNEVVASAPDGMKDRVRVQKQNTVKEVCHDIAEFVRRAKSAMTASQKAATRCLDPHIKSQMQEGYDAAEAECGPGAMARKKVA
;
A
#
# COMPACT_ATOMS: atom_id res chain seq x y z
N ASP A 1 -8.63 22.56 19.86
CA ASP A 1 -8.82 23.17 18.54
C ASP A 1 -9.91 22.36 17.85
N LEU A 2 -11.09 22.94 17.65
CA LEU A 2 -12.28 22.26 17.11
C LEU A 2 -12.02 21.72 15.69
N ASN A 3 -11.13 22.38 14.95
CA ASN A 3 -10.72 21.96 13.60
C ASN A 3 -9.97 20.64 13.65
N ALA A 4 -9.07 20.49 14.62
CA ALA A 4 -8.37 19.24 14.86
C ALA A 4 -9.33 18.12 15.33
N GLU A 5 -10.39 18.44 16.07
CA GLU A 5 -11.37 17.46 16.55
C GLU A 5 -12.33 16.98 15.44
N LEU A 6 -12.69 17.85 14.48
CA LEU A 6 -13.54 17.52 13.33
C LEU A 6 -12.77 16.85 12.18
N ALA A 7 -11.56 17.32 11.88
CA ALA A 7 -10.74 16.75 10.82
C ALA A 7 -10.24 15.34 11.19
N LYS A 8 -9.99 15.09 12.48
CA LYS A 8 -9.46 13.81 12.98
C LYS A 8 -10.31 12.58 12.56
N PRO A 9 -11.63 12.50 12.81
CA PRO A 9 -12.41 11.35 12.38
C PRO A 9 -12.47 11.18 10.86
N MET A 10 -12.48 12.27 10.08
CA MET A 10 -12.41 12.18 8.60
C MET A 10 -11.06 11.60 8.14
N ILE A 11 -9.96 12.09 8.72
CA ILE A 11 -8.61 11.59 8.43
C ILE A 11 -8.47 10.13 8.84
N GLU A 12 -8.99 9.75 10.01
CA GLU A 12 -8.95 8.39 10.52
C GLU A 12 -9.73 7.42 9.61
N GLU A 13 -10.91 7.81 9.12
CA GLU A 13 -11.73 6.94 8.29
C GLU A 13 -11.20 6.80 6.86
N ILE A 14 -10.66 7.89 6.29
CA ILE A 14 -9.94 7.83 5.01
C ILE A 14 -8.66 7.02 5.18
N ALA A 15 -7.88 7.23 6.24
CA ALA A 15 -6.66 6.48 6.48
C ALA A 15 -6.93 4.99 6.65
N ARG A 16 -8.02 4.60 7.31
CA ARG A 16 -8.43 3.20 7.49
C ARG A 16 -8.85 2.56 6.17
N SER A 17 -9.69 3.23 5.39
CA SER A 17 -10.13 2.74 4.07
C SER A 17 -8.99 2.69 3.06
N TRP A 18 -8.06 3.65 3.15
CA TRP A 18 -6.85 3.69 2.34
C TRP A 18 -5.87 2.59 2.74
N ALA A 19 -5.73 2.30 4.04
CA ALA A 19 -4.88 1.21 4.53
C ALA A 19 -5.36 -0.16 4.08
N SER A 20 -6.67 -0.42 4.12
CA SER A 20 -7.24 -1.72 3.74
C SER A 20 -6.98 -2.08 2.27
N LEU A 21 -6.92 -1.09 1.38
CA LEU A 21 -6.49 -1.27 -0.02
C LEU A 21 -5.08 -1.88 -0.11
N PHE A 22 -4.17 -1.48 0.79
CA PHE A 22 -2.80 -1.95 0.85
C PHE A 22 -2.61 -3.23 1.69
N GLU A 23 -3.64 -3.66 2.42
CA GLU A 23 -3.68 -4.96 3.10
C GLU A 23 -3.99 -6.12 2.16
N SER A 24 -4.55 -5.84 0.97
CA SER A 24 -4.53 -6.81 -0.11
C SER A 24 -3.09 -7.27 -0.35
N ASN A 25 -2.85 -8.56 -0.60
CA ASN A 25 -1.52 -9.09 -0.88
C ASN A 25 -1.32 -9.20 -2.40
N PRO A 26 -1.20 -8.08 -3.16
CA PRO A 26 -1.14 -8.11 -4.62
C PRO A 26 0.08 -8.89 -5.12
N TYR A 27 1.09 -9.03 -4.27
CA TYR A 27 2.35 -9.68 -4.56
C TYR A 27 2.28 -11.20 -4.53
N GLN A 28 1.23 -11.79 -3.94
CA GLN A 28 1.10 -13.25 -3.86
C GLN A 28 0.92 -13.88 -5.23
N ALA A 29 0.05 -13.30 -6.07
CA ALA A 29 -0.17 -13.77 -7.43
C ALA A 29 1.12 -13.68 -8.26
N LEU A 30 1.89 -12.59 -8.11
CA LEU A 30 3.18 -12.43 -8.75
C LEU A 30 4.19 -13.49 -8.29
N HIS A 31 4.28 -13.74 -6.99
CA HIS A 31 5.19 -14.73 -6.42
C HIS A 31 4.89 -16.14 -6.98
N THR A 32 3.63 -16.55 -6.97
CA THR A 32 3.22 -17.85 -7.52
C THR A 32 3.51 -17.94 -9.02
N ALA A 33 3.09 -16.95 -9.82
CA ALA A 33 3.29 -16.98 -11.26
C ALA A 33 4.79 -17.01 -11.66
N ALA A 34 5.64 -16.31 -10.93
CA ALA A 34 7.08 -16.31 -11.17
C ALA A 34 7.72 -17.68 -10.87
N LEU A 35 7.34 -18.32 -9.77
CA LEU A 35 7.86 -19.65 -9.41
C LEU A 35 7.35 -20.74 -10.35
N ASP A 36 6.08 -20.69 -10.73
CA ASP A 36 5.51 -21.64 -11.70
C ASP A 36 6.26 -21.53 -13.03
N LYS A 37 6.49 -20.30 -13.52
CA LYS A 37 7.21 -20.10 -14.77
C LYS A 37 8.67 -20.51 -14.70
N LEU A 38 9.32 -20.29 -13.55
CA LEU A 38 10.68 -20.75 -13.31
C LEU A 38 10.76 -22.28 -13.33
N ASP A 39 9.81 -22.96 -12.68
CA ASP A 39 9.78 -24.43 -12.64
C ASP A 39 9.60 -25.02 -14.04
N GLU A 40 8.72 -24.45 -14.87
CA GLU A 40 8.57 -24.80 -16.28
C GLU A 40 9.90 -24.72 -17.04
N ILE A 41 10.57 -23.56 -16.98
CA ILE A 41 11.85 -23.33 -17.67
C ILE A 41 12.91 -24.34 -17.19
N LEU A 42 13.02 -24.55 -15.87
CA LEU A 42 14.01 -25.46 -15.32
C LEU A 42 13.69 -26.93 -15.64
N ASN A 43 12.42 -27.30 -15.80
CA ASN A 43 12.02 -28.62 -16.27
C ASN A 43 12.45 -28.86 -17.73
N GLU A 44 12.30 -27.86 -18.59
CA GLU A 44 12.79 -27.93 -19.97
C GLU A 44 14.32 -28.09 -20.03
N VAL A 45 15.04 -27.41 -19.13
CA VAL A 45 16.50 -27.57 -18.99
C VAL A 45 16.87 -28.97 -18.53
N VAL A 46 16.16 -29.55 -17.55
CA VAL A 46 16.39 -30.94 -17.12
C VAL A 46 16.09 -31.94 -18.25
N ALA A 47 15.02 -31.70 -19.02
CA ALA A 47 14.61 -32.58 -20.11
C ALA A 47 15.60 -32.58 -21.28
N SER A 48 16.20 -31.42 -21.59
CA SER A 48 17.19 -31.25 -22.66
C SER A 48 18.61 -31.68 -22.29
N ALA A 49 18.88 -31.95 -21.01
CA ALA A 49 20.19 -32.38 -20.56
C ALA A 49 20.52 -33.83 -21.00
N PRO A 50 21.80 -34.13 -21.36
CA PRO A 50 22.26 -35.50 -21.57
C PRO A 50 22.01 -36.37 -20.34
N ASP A 51 21.70 -37.66 -20.53
CA ASP A 51 21.31 -38.56 -19.42
C ASP A 51 22.33 -38.61 -18.29
N GLY A 52 23.63 -38.64 -18.61
CA GLY A 52 24.71 -38.62 -17.60
C GLY A 52 24.84 -37.32 -16.81
N MET A 53 24.12 -36.26 -17.20
CA MET A 53 24.12 -34.95 -16.55
C MET A 53 22.79 -34.61 -15.87
N LYS A 54 21.71 -35.36 -16.11
CA LYS A 54 20.37 -35.04 -15.59
C LYS A 54 20.33 -34.87 -14.07
N ASP A 55 21.04 -35.72 -13.33
CA ASP A 55 21.06 -35.61 -11.87
C ASP A 55 21.76 -34.34 -11.38
N ARG A 56 22.84 -33.93 -12.06
CA ARG A 56 23.52 -32.66 -11.76
C ARG A 56 22.63 -31.47 -12.08
N VAL A 57 21.93 -31.51 -13.22
CA VAL A 57 21.00 -30.45 -13.63
C VAL A 57 19.80 -30.36 -12.67
N ARG A 58 19.30 -31.50 -12.15
CA ARG A 58 18.25 -31.51 -11.11
C ARG A 58 18.71 -30.86 -9.80
N VAL A 59 19.94 -31.15 -9.36
CA VAL A 59 20.52 -30.47 -8.18
C VAL A 59 20.62 -28.97 -8.43
N GLN A 60 21.10 -28.57 -9.61
CA GLN A 60 21.19 -27.15 -9.95
C GLN A 60 19.83 -26.46 -10.00
N LYS A 61 18.81 -27.12 -10.58
CA LYS A 61 17.42 -26.65 -10.55
C LYS A 61 16.98 -26.35 -9.12
N GLN A 62 17.20 -27.27 -8.18
CA GLN A 62 16.81 -27.09 -6.77
C GLN A 62 17.52 -25.89 -6.12
N ASN A 63 18.79 -25.67 -6.43
CA ASN A 63 19.55 -24.52 -5.92
C ASN A 63 19.01 -23.21 -6.51
N THR A 64 18.79 -23.16 -7.81
CA THR A 64 18.23 -21.98 -8.50
C THR A 64 16.84 -21.63 -7.98
N VAL A 65 15.96 -22.61 -7.76
CA VAL A 65 14.63 -22.35 -7.17
C VAL A 65 14.77 -21.72 -5.78
N LYS A 66 15.69 -22.20 -4.94
CA LYS A 66 15.89 -21.62 -3.59
C LYS A 66 16.39 -20.18 -3.65
N GLU A 67 17.34 -19.88 -4.53
CA GLU A 67 17.86 -18.53 -4.73
C GLU A 67 16.78 -17.58 -5.24
N VAL A 68 16.02 -17.99 -6.26
CA VAL A 68 14.94 -17.15 -6.80
C VAL A 68 13.81 -16.95 -5.79
N CYS A 69 13.45 -17.98 -5.00
CA CYS A 69 12.52 -17.82 -3.88
C CYS A 69 12.98 -16.73 -2.89
N HIS A 70 14.28 -16.70 -2.57
CA HIS A 70 14.85 -15.68 -1.71
C HIS A 70 14.73 -14.28 -2.33
N ASP A 71 15.11 -14.13 -3.60
CA ASP A 71 15.10 -12.84 -4.30
C ASP A 71 13.68 -12.30 -4.48
N ILE A 72 12.72 -13.15 -4.83
CA ILE A 72 11.30 -12.75 -4.94
C ILE A 72 10.78 -12.32 -3.56
N ALA A 73 11.08 -13.07 -2.50
CA ALA A 73 10.67 -12.69 -1.15
C ALA A 73 11.26 -11.32 -0.75
N GLU A 74 12.52 -11.07 -1.11
CA GLU A 74 13.16 -9.77 -0.87
C GLU A 74 12.50 -8.64 -1.67
N PHE A 75 12.20 -8.88 -2.95
CA PHE A 75 11.48 -7.95 -3.81
C PHE A 75 10.11 -7.59 -3.21
N VAL A 76 9.32 -8.58 -2.81
CA VAL A 76 8.01 -8.38 -2.18
C VAL A 76 8.15 -7.56 -0.89
N ARG A 77 9.16 -7.85 -0.07
CA ARG A 77 9.44 -7.08 1.14
C ARG A 77 9.73 -5.61 0.82
N ARG A 78 10.57 -5.34 -0.19
CA ARG A 78 10.89 -3.98 -0.63
C ARG A 78 9.66 -3.26 -1.17
N ALA A 79 8.85 -3.93 -1.98
CA ALA A 79 7.60 -3.39 -2.52
C ALA A 79 6.61 -3.04 -1.41
N LYS A 80 6.42 -3.92 -0.42
CA LYS A 80 5.59 -3.64 0.77
C LYS A 80 6.08 -2.41 1.54
N SER A 81 7.40 -2.29 1.73
CA SER A 81 7.99 -1.12 2.40
C SER A 81 7.76 0.17 1.62
N ALA A 82 7.94 0.15 0.30
CA ALA A 82 7.69 1.30 -0.56
C ALA A 82 6.22 1.71 -0.54
N MET A 83 5.31 0.73 -0.63
CA MET A 83 3.87 0.92 -0.58
C MET A 83 3.43 1.56 0.75
N THR A 84 3.98 1.09 1.87
CA THR A 84 3.73 1.68 3.20
C THR A 84 4.23 3.13 3.28
N ALA A 85 5.38 3.43 2.69
CA ALA A 85 5.92 4.79 2.65
C ALA A 85 5.04 5.72 1.81
N SER A 86 4.59 5.27 0.63
CA SER A 86 3.67 6.01 -0.23
C SER A 86 2.33 6.24 0.44
N GLN A 87 1.79 5.22 1.14
CA GLN A 87 0.56 5.36 1.92
C GLN A 87 0.71 6.46 2.97
N LYS A 88 1.78 6.44 3.78
CA LYS A 88 2.06 7.48 4.78
C LYS A 88 2.19 8.86 4.16
N ALA A 89 2.86 8.98 3.01
CA ALA A 89 3.00 10.24 2.30
C ALA A 89 1.65 10.78 1.83
N ALA A 90 0.81 9.93 1.22
CA ALA A 90 -0.54 10.31 0.79
C ALA A 90 -1.42 10.76 1.97
N THR A 91 -1.39 10.03 3.09
CA THR A 91 -2.15 10.41 4.30
C THR A 91 -1.69 11.75 4.86
N ARG A 92 -0.38 12.07 4.81
CA ARG A 92 0.14 13.38 5.25
C ARG A 92 -0.36 14.55 4.39
N CYS A 93 -0.73 14.32 3.14
CA CYS A 93 -1.31 15.35 2.27
C CYS A 93 -2.81 15.59 2.55
N LEU A 94 -3.51 14.64 3.17
CA LEU A 94 -4.94 14.78 3.47
C LEU A 94 -5.22 15.81 4.56
N ASP A 95 -4.41 15.84 5.62
CA ASP A 95 -4.59 16.76 6.74
C ASP A 95 -4.60 18.25 6.31
N PRO A 96 -3.58 18.77 5.57
CA PRO A 96 -3.62 20.16 5.10
C PRO A 96 -4.74 20.41 4.09
N HIS A 97 -5.09 19.42 3.27
CA HIS A 97 -6.17 19.55 2.29
C HIS A 97 -7.54 19.67 2.98
N ILE A 98 -7.84 18.79 3.93
CA ILE A 98 -9.10 18.82 4.71
C ILE A 98 -9.21 20.13 5.48
N LYS A 99 -8.13 20.55 6.15
CA LYS A 99 -8.11 21.85 6.85
C LYS A 99 -8.37 23.03 5.90
N SER A 100 -7.79 23.03 4.71
CA SER A 100 -8.03 24.06 3.70
C SER A 100 -9.48 24.07 3.22
N GLN A 101 -10.13 22.92 3.05
CA GLN A 101 -11.54 22.85 2.62
C GLN A 101 -12.50 23.34 3.71
N MET A 102 -12.12 23.20 4.99
CA MET A 102 -12.94 23.70 6.09
C MET A 102 -12.79 25.22 6.31
N GLN A 103 -11.74 25.85 5.76
CA GLN A 103 -11.45 27.27 5.94
C GLN A 103 -12.60 28.19 5.50
N GLU A 104 -13.25 27.90 4.37
CA GLU A 104 -14.36 28.72 3.87
C GLU A 104 -15.56 28.74 4.83
N GLY A 105 -15.88 27.59 5.44
CA GLY A 105 -16.94 27.50 6.44
C GLY A 105 -16.61 28.29 7.72
N TYR A 106 -15.33 28.32 8.11
CA TYR A 106 -14.87 29.14 9.23
C TYR A 106 -14.93 30.62 8.90
N ASP A 107 -14.48 31.04 7.72
CA ASP A 107 -14.53 32.43 7.29
C ASP A 107 -15.98 32.94 7.27
N ALA A 108 -16.93 32.11 6.82
CA ALA A 108 -18.36 32.41 6.87
C ALA A 108 -18.92 32.50 8.30
N ALA A 109 -18.54 31.58 9.19
CA ALA A 109 -18.94 31.59 10.59
C ALA A 109 -18.33 32.77 11.37
N GLU A 110 -17.10 33.18 11.05
CA GLU A 110 -16.43 34.32 11.66
C GLU A 110 -17.06 35.65 11.21
N ALA A 111 -17.45 35.75 9.94
CA ALA A 111 -18.18 36.89 9.39
C ALA A 111 -19.58 37.11 10.01
N GLU A 112 -20.20 36.09 10.62
CA GLU A 112 -21.43 36.27 11.40
C GLU A 112 -21.19 37.11 12.66
N CYS A 113 -21.66 38.36 12.63
CA CYS A 113 -21.63 39.29 13.75
C CYS A 113 -23.05 39.78 14.15
N GLY A 114 -23.20 40.27 15.38
CA GLY A 114 -24.43 40.89 15.90
C GLY A 114 -25.22 40.05 16.91
N PRO A 115 -26.34 40.57 17.45
CA PRO A 115 -27.14 39.88 18.47
C PRO A 115 -27.63 38.51 17.98
N GLY A 116 -27.45 37.48 18.81
CA GLY A 116 -27.81 36.10 18.48
C GLY A 116 -26.81 35.37 17.56
N ALA A 117 -25.68 35.95 17.19
CA ALA A 117 -24.67 35.30 16.34
C ALA A 117 -24.18 33.97 16.94
N MET A 118 -23.94 33.89 18.25
CA MET A 118 -23.52 32.63 18.89
C MET A 118 -24.59 31.52 18.84
N ALA A 119 -25.88 31.86 18.75
CA ALA A 119 -26.93 30.88 18.56
C ALA A 119 -26.95 30.38 17.11
N ARG A 120 -26.71 31.25 16.13
CA ARG A 120 -26.63 30.89 14.70
C ARG A 120 -25.37 30.08 14.36
N LYS A 121 -24.20 30.47 14.89
CA LYS A 121 -22.94 29.71 14.82
C LYS A 121 -22.99 28.31 15.46
N LYS A 122 -23.99 28.03 16.31
CA LYS A 122 -24.17 26.71 16.94
C LYS A 122 -25.05 25.75 16.13
N VAL A 123 -25.80 26.26 15.15
CA VAL A 123 -26.71 25.46 14.30
C VAL A 123 -26.24 25.39 12.84
N ALA A 124 -25.22 26.18 12.47
CA ALA A 124 -24.47 26.06 11.22
C ALA A 124 -23.37 25.01 11.35
#